data_AF-A0A022Y512-F1
#
_entry.id   AF-A0A022Y512-F1
#
_cell.length_a   1.000
_cell.length_b   1.000
_cell.length_c   1.000
_cell.angle_alpha   90.00
_cell.angle_beta   90.00
_cell.angle_gamma   90.00
#
_symmetry.space_group_name_H-M   'P 1'
#
loop_
_entity.id
_entity.type
_entity.pdbx_description
1 polymer ?
#
loop_
_entity_poly.entity_id
_entity_poly.type
_entity_poly.pdbx_seq_one_letter_code
_entity_poly.pdbx_strand_id
1 'polypeptide(L)'
;MRSFDHKLRVDRRFRRAQIRDEIVESLLGILGIGLANTVFGMLQIHGYSRLYHSMNDGPSLWYEVMQYPLAMFLTETGVYWLHRMFHLPVLYSYTHKSHHRFVNHPPLFPQR
;
A
#
# COMPACT_ATOMS: atom_id res chain seq x y z
N MET A 1 -2.46 15.00 -12.15
CA MET A 1 -3.52 13.97 -12.07
C MET A 1 -4.25 13.94 -13.42
N ARG A 2 -3.81 13.11 -14.38
CA ARG A 2 -4.37 13.05 -15.76
C ARG A 2 -5.42 11.96 -15.96
N SER A 3 -5.71 11.12 -14.95
CA SER A 3 -6.65 9.98 -15.05
C SER A 3 -8.07 10.36 -15.48
N PHE A 4 -8.48 11.61 -15.26
CA PHE A 4 -9.80 12.14 -15.64
C PHE A 4 -9.80 12.95 -16.94
N ASP A 5 -8.66 13.05 -17.64
CA ASP A 5 -8.58 13.71 -18.94
C ASP A 5 -9.32 12.87 -19.97
N HIS A 6 -10.43 13.40 -20.48
CA HIS A 6 -11.27 12.72 -21.46
C HIS A 6 -10.53 12.46 -22.77
N LYS A 7 -9.44 13.19 -23.05
CA LYS A 7 -8.57 12.97 -24.21
C LYS A 7 -7.87 11.60 -24.17
N LEU A 8 -7.64 11.05 -22.98
CA LEU A 8 -7.06 9.70 -22.82
C LEU A 8 -8.02 8.59 -23.22
N ARG A 9 -9.34 8.83 -23.20
CA ARG A 9 -10.34 7.84 -23.65
C ARG A 9 -10.30 7.59 -25.15
N VAL A 10 -9.65 8.48 -25.89
CA VAL A 10 -9.47 8.43 -27.34
C VAL A 10 -8.15 7.74 -27.71
N ASP A 11 -7.24 7.52 -26.75
CA ASP A 11 -5.99 6.79 -26.97
C ASP A 11 -6.29 5.31 -27.27
N ARG A 12 -5.57 4.73 -28.24
CA ARG A 12 -5.69 3.32 -28.64
C ARG A 12 -5.41 2.35 -27.48
N ARG A 13 -4.72 2.79 -26.42
CA ARG A 13 -4.42 2.02 -25.20
C ARG A 13 -5.60 1.95 -24.23
N PHE A 14 -6.60 2.83 -24.37
CA PHE A 14 -7.73 2.89 -23.46
C PHE A 14 -8.67 1.70 -23.66
N ARG A 15 -8.86 0.88 -22.62
CA ARG A 15 -9.78 -0.26 -22.68
C ARG A 15 -11.20 0.19 -22.34
N ARG A 16 -12.20 -0.31 -23.07
CA ARG A 16 -13.62 0.02 -22.84
C ARG A 16 -14.09 -0.26 -21.41
N ALA A 17 -13.60 -1.34 -20.78
CA ALA A 17 -13.93 -1.71 -19.40
C ALA A 17 -13.01 -1.10 -18.33
N GLN A 18 -12.04 -0.26 -18.71
CA GLN A 18 -11.00 0.24 -17.81
C GLN A 18 -11.58 0.96 -16.59
N ILE A 19 -12.56 1.84 -16.76
CA ILE A 19 -13.19 2.59 -15.65
C ILE A 19 -13.84 1.63 -14.65
N ARG A 20 -14.58 0.62 -15.15
CA ARG A 20 -15.19 -0.40 -14.28
C ARG A 20 -14.11 -1.16 -13.51
N ASP A 21 -13.07 -1.62 -14.21
CA ASP A 21 -12.01 -2.41 -13.59
C ASP A 21 -11.24 -1.60 -12.54
N GLU A 22 -10.96 -0.32 -12.80
CA GLU A 22 -10.33 0.61 -11.84
C GLU A 22 -11.22 0.82 -10.60
N ILE A 23 -12.54 1.00 -10.77
CA ILE A 23 -13.50 1.13 -9.66
C ILE A 23 -13.51 -0.16 -8.83
N VAL A 24 -13.63 -1.32 -9.47
CA VAL A 24 -13.68 -2.62 -8.78
C VAL A 24 -12.37 -2.86 -8.02
N GLU A 25 -11.22 -2.62 -8.65
CA GLU A 25 -9.91 -2.80 -7.99
C GLU A 25 -9.72 -1.82 -6.82
N SER A 26 -10.20 -0.58 -6.97
CA SER A 26 -10.19 0.40 -5.87
C SER A 26 -11.08 -0.03 -4.70
N LEU A 27 -12.29 -0.52 -4.97
CA LEU A 27 -13.20 -1.01 -3.93
C LEU A 27 -12.64 -2.25 -3.22
N LEU A 28 -12.08 -3.20 -3.97
CA LEU A 28 -11.42 -4.38 -3.41
C LEU A 28 -10.20 -3.98 -2.56
N GLY A 29 -9.42 -2.99 -2.99
CA GLY A 29 -8.30 -2.44 -2.23
C GLY A 29 -8.76 -1.80 -0.91
N ILE A 30 -9.82 -0.98 -0.95
CA ILE A 30 -10.41 -0.36 0.25
C ILE A 30 -10.91 -1.42 1.22
N LEU A 31 -11.63 -2.43 0.72
CA LEU A 31 -12.12 -3.53 1.56
C LEU A 31 -10.96 -4.35 2.15
N GLY A 32 -9.95 -4.66 1.37
CA GLY A 32 -8.76 -5.39 1.83
C GLY A 32 -8.01 -4.66 2.94
N ILE A 33 -7.75 -3.36 2.76
CA ILE A 33 -7.10 -2.51 3.78
C ILE A 33 -8.01 -2.37 5.01
N GLY A 34 -9.30 -2.13 4.80
CA GLY A 34 -10.29 -2.00 5.87
C GLY A 34 -10.39 -3.25 6.75
N LEU A 35 -10.40 -4.44 6.14
CA LEU A 35 -10.37 -5.72 6.84
C LEU A 35 -9.07 -5.90 7.62
N ALA A 36 -7.92 -5.62 7.01
CA ALA A 36 -6.63 -5.69 7.70
C ALA A 36 -6.61 -4.78 8.94
N ASN A 37 -7.02 -3.52 8.78
CA ASN A 37 -7.11 -2.56 9.89
C ASN A 37 -8.09 -3.02 10.98
N THR A 38 -9.22 -3.63 10.60
CA THR A 38 -10.19 -4.16 11.55
C THR A 38 -9.58 -5.32 12.36
N VAL A 39 -8.86 -6.23 11.71
CA VAL A 39 -8.17 -7.34 12.39
C VAL A 39 -7.11 -6.81 13.35
N PHE A 40 -6.26 -5.86 12.92
CA PHE A 40 -5.27 -5.26 13.81
C PHE A 40 -5.91 -4.49 14.98
N GLY A 41 -6.99 -3.75 14.71
CA GLY A 41 -7.76 -3.07 15.75
C GLY A 41 -8.37 -4.06 16.75
N MET A 42 -8.89 -5.20 16.28
CA MET A 42 -9.37 -6.28 17.13
C MET A 42 -8.26 -6.86 17.99
N LEU A 43 -7.09 -7.15 17.41
CA LEU A 43 -5.94 -7.63 18.20
C LEU A 43 -5.51 -6.62 19.27
N GLN A 44 -5.54 -5.33 18.95
CA GLN A 44 -5.21 -4.27 19.88
C GLN A 44 -6.19 -4.21 21.06
N ILE A 45 -7.51 -4.23 20.82
CA ILE A 45 -8.50 -4.19 21.91
C ILE A 45 -8.47 -5.46 22.78
N HIS A 46 -8.03 -6.59 22.24
CA HIS A 46 -7.83 -7.84 22.99
C HIS A 46 -6.48 -7.90 23.73
N GLY A 47 -5.69 -6.81 23.71
CA GLY A 47 -4.44 -6.69 24.48
C GLY A 47 -3.21 -7.34 23.83
N TYR A 48 -3.28 -7.80 22.57
CA TYR A 48 -2.13 -8.39 21.89
C TYR A 48 -1.05 -7.37 21.51
N SER A 49 -1.38 -6.08 21.49
CA SER A 49 -0.44 -5.01 21.11
C SER A 49 0.59 -4.69 22.20
N ARG A 50 0.34 -5.07 23.47
CA ARG A 50 1.23 -4.82 24.62
C ARG A 50 1.75 -3.37 24.70
N LEU A 51 0.90 -2.41 24.40
CA LEU A 51 1.24 -0.99 24.45
C LEU A 51 1.32 -0.51 25.90
N TYR A 52 2.31 0.32 26.20
CA TYR A 52 2.41 1.05 27.47
C TYR A 52 1.46 2.25 27.43
N HIS A 53 0.71 2.47 28.51
CA HIS A 53 -0.25 3.58 28.62
C HIS A 53 0.34 4.83 29.28
N SER A 54 1.44 4.65 30.02
CA SER A 54 2.21 5.70 30.66
C SER A 54 3.70 5.50 30.41
N MET A 55 4.46 6.60 30.43
CA MET A 55 5.94 6.57 30.39
C MET A 55 6.54 5.76 31.54
N ASN A 56 5.83 5.67 32.67
CA ASN A 56 6.27 4.90 33.84
C ASN A 56 6.05 3.39 33.69
N ASP A 57 5.23 2.96 32.73
CA ASP A 57 4.97 1.54 32.47
C ASP A 57 6.04 0.92 31.57
N GLY A 58 6.77 1.76 30.84
CA GLY A 58 7.81 1.37 29.90
C GLY A 58 9.17 1.09 30.56
N PRO A 59 10.12 0.47 29.83
CA PRO A 59 11.41 0.06 30.38
C PRO A 59 12.27 1.21 30.92
N SER A 60 12.21 2.40 30.29
CA SER A 60 12.76 3.70 30.76
C SER A 60 12.71 4.75 29.64
N LEU A 61 13.15 5.99 29.93
CA LEU A 61 13.22 7.11 28.98
C LEU A 61 14.01 6.84 27.70
N TRP A 62 15.01 5.96 27.70
CA TRP A 62 15.74 5.65 26.46
C TRP A 62 14.80 4.99 25.44
N TYR A 63 13.87 4.15 25.90
CA TYR A 63 12.91 3.47 25.03
C TYR A 63 11.94 4.47 24.40
N GLU A 64 11.49 5.46 25.17
CA GLU A 64 10.60 6.51 24.69
C GLU A 64 11.21 7.32 23.54
N VAL A 65 12.52 7.56 23.58
CA VAL A 65 13.23 8.28 22.50
C VAL A 65 13.58 7.34 21.35
N MET A 66 14.07 6.13 21.64
CA MET A 66 14.58 5.21 20.62
C MET A 66 13.47 4.48 19.84
N GLN A 67 12.25 4.37 20.37
CA GLN A 67 11.15 3.71 19.66
C GLN A 67 10.82 4.39 18.32
N TYR A 68 10.95 5.72 18.22
CA TYR A 68 10.66 6.45 16.98
C TYR A 68 11.64 6.14 15.85
N PRO A 69 12.97 6.29 16.03
CA PRO A 69 13.92 5.91 14.99
C PRO A 69 13.93 4.41 14.73
N LEU A 70 13.71 3.55 15.74
CA LEU A 70 13.57 2.10 15.51
C LEU A 70 12.32 1.79 14.68
N ALA A 71 11.17 2.39 15.01
CA ALA A 71 9.93 2.19 14.28
C ALA A 71 10.09 2.66 12.83
N MET A 72 10.69 3.85 12.61
CA MET A 72 10.97 4.37 11.28
C MET A 72 11.91 3.44 10.50
N PHE A 73 13.03 3.03 11.10
CA PHE A 73 13.96 2.12 10.45
C PHE A 73 13.29 0.80 10.08
N LEU A 74 12.48 0.24 10.98
CA LEU A 74 11.75 -1.00 10.77
C LEU A 74 10.66 -0.84 9.71
N THR A 75 9.92 0.28 9.68
CA THR A 75 8.89 0.52 8.67
C THR A 75 9.49 0.74 7.29
N GLU A 76 10.55 1.54 7.18
CA GLU A 76 11.22 1.81 5.90
C GLU A 76 11.85 0.54 5.35
N THR A 77 12.60 -0.19 6.19
CA THR A 77 13.22 -1.46 5.80
C THR A 77 12.15 -2.50 5.47
N GLY A 78 11.11 -2.60 6.29
CA GLY A 78 9.99 -3.51 6.09
C GLY A 78 9.26 -3.25 4.77
N VAL A 79 8.92 -2.00 4.46
CA VAL A 79 8.29 -1.60 3.20
C VAL A 79 9.20 -1.94 2.02
N TYR A 80 10.50 -1.67 2.09
CA TYR A 80 11.44 -2.04 1.03
C TYR A 80 11.42 -3.54 0.74
N TRP A 81 11.52 -4.38 1.79
CA TRP A 81 11.52 -5.83 1.61
C TRP A 81 10.17 -6.36 1.15
N LEU A 82 9.06 -5.87 1.71
CA LEU A 82 7.71 -6.23 1.25
C LEU A 82 7.50 -5.86 -0.21
N HIS A 83 7.94 -4.66 -0.61
CA HIS A 83 7.89 -4.24 -2.02
C HIS A 83 8.70 -5.19 -2.90
N ARG A 84 9.94 -5.52 -2.50
CA ARG A 84 10.79 -6.49 -3.21
C ARG A 84 10.15 -7.88 -3.27
N MET A 85 9.48 -8.33 -2.22
CA MET A 85 8.74 -9.59 -2.21
C MET A 85 7.58 -9.56 -3.20
N PHE A 86 6.86 -8.44 -3.33
CA PHE A 86 5.80 -8.31 -4.34
C PHE A 86 6.32 -8.35 -5.79
N HIS A 87 7.63 -8.16 -6.01
CA HIS A 87 8.27 -8.38 -7.31
C HIS A 87 8.71 -9.83 -7.55
N LEU A 88 8.59 -10.73 -6.56
CA LEU A 88 8.86 -12.15 -6.79
C LEU A 88 7.86 -12.71 -7.82
N PRO A 89 8.27 -13.60 -8.75
CA PRO A 89 7.45 -13.99 -9.90
C PRO A 89 6.05 -14.49 -9.55
N VAL A 90 5.94 -15.23 -8.43
CA VAL A 90 4.67 -15.74 -7.92
C VAL A 90 3.76 -14.59 -7.52
N LEU A 91 4.21 -13.72 -6.60
CA LEU A 91 3.40 -12.61 -6.07
C LEU A 91 3.16 -11.52 -7.11
N TYR A 92 4.14 -11.23 -7.95
CA TYR A 92 4.06 -10.23 -9.00
C TYR A 92 2.87 -10.46 -9.91
N SER A 93 2.64 -11.71 -10.31
CA SER A 93 1.54 -12.06 -11.22
C SER A 93 0.15 -11.79 -10.64
N TYR A 94 -0.01 -11.96 -9.32
CA TYR A 94 -1.29 -11.83 -8.63
C TYR A 94 -1.58 -10.43 -8.13
N THR A 95 -0.58 -9.73 -7.57
CA THR A 95 -0.81 -8.47 -6.84
C THR A 95 -0.18 -7.28 -7.54
N HIS A 96 1.10 -7.38 -7.91
CA HIS A 96 1.86 -6.21 -8.38
C HIS A 96 1.58 -5.87 -9.85
N LYS A 97 1.30 -6.87 -10.69
CA LYS A 97 0.96 -6.68 -12.10
C LYS A 97 -0.35 -5.90 -12.27
N SER A 98 -1.35 -6.12 -11.40
CA SER A 98 -2.62 -5.39 -11.44
C SER A 98 -2.44 -3.92 -11.06
N HIS A 99 -1.66 -3.67 -10.00
CA HIS A 99 -1.31 -2.33 -9.56
C HIS A 99 -0.66 -1.48 -10.68
N HIS A 100 0.24 -2.09 -11.48
CA HIS A 100 0.87 -1.42 -12.64
C HIS A 100 0.06 -1.51 -13.95
N ARG A 101 -1.13 -2.12 -13.92
CA ARG A 101 -1.95 -2.32 -15.13
C ARG A 101 -2.56 -1.03 -15.66
N PHE A 102 -2.75 -0.05 -14.78
CA PHE A 102 -3.41 1.23 -15.08
C PHE A 102 -2.44 2.41 -14.99
N VAL A 103 -1.34 2.32 -15.73
CA VAL A 103 -0.36 3.40 -15.83
C VAL A 103 -0.85 4.44 -16.85
N ASN A 104 -1.42 5.53 -16.36
CA ASN A 104 -1.73 6.75 -17.11
C ASN A 104 -0.53 7.73 -17.14
N HIS A 105 0.70 7.22 -17.02
CA HIS A 105 1.89 8.04 -17.19
C HIS A 105 2.20 8.14 -18.70
N PRO A 106 2.52 9.34 -19.22
CA PRO A 106 3.10 9.44 -20.55
C PRO A 106 4.33 8.52 -20.61
N PRO A 107 4.59 7.85 -21.74
CA PRO A 107 5.83 7.11 -21.86
C PRO A 107 6.99 8.09 -21.63
N LEU A 108 7.98 7.69 -20.82
CA LEU A 108 9.22 8.46 -20.60
C LEU A 108 10.00 8.70 -21.90
N PHE A 109 9.62 8.02 -22.99
CA PHE A 109 10.18 8.20 -24.32
C PHE A 109 9.07 8.27 -25.39
N PRO A 110 9.22 9.10 -26.44
CA PRO A 110 8.38 9.02 -27.62
C PRO A 110 8.58 7.64 -28.25
N GLN A 111 7.52 6.84 -28.35
CA GLN A 111 7.57 5.66 -29.20
C GLN A 111 7.41 6.14 -30.64
N ARG A 112 8.49 5.97 -31.42
CA ARG A 112 8.49 6.15 -32.87
C ARG A 112 7.57 5.13 -33.54
#